data_AF-A0A2E3R175-F1
#
_entry.id   AF-A0A2E3R175-F1
#
_cell.length_a   1.000
_cell.length_b   1.000
_cell.length_c   1.000
_cell.angle_alpha   90.00
_cell.angle_beta   90.00
_cell.angle_gamma   90.00
#
_symmetry.space_group_name_H-M   'P 1'
#
loop_
_entity.id
_entity.type
_entity.pdbx_description
1 polymer ?
#
loop_
_entity_poly.entity_id
_entity_poly.type
_entity_poly.pdbx_seq_one_letter_code
_entity_poly.pdbx_strand_id
1 'polypeptide(L)'
;MPSPAAARTRLALPLALLLLTVAGCGTVMNQVGTLAARVMTGSTSDLAEINYMVTYSDQAAPEETDEAGTNAIRGWQSRQPLVSTTLFKRDGIGLLNLDGTVTLDGAELPRTFPGSYSTFFETPASGALSVGFASSTGQEETFSVVPRPPVRIVRINGQDPANATISLNEPLVLELDRSASDAADLRIALLGSTMGVKGFWDVAVVAAADRVELPASVWTHTQGNPINRGDNWLKVEEYARPEPQRTPSGGQALVVSYASDYANVTVTGERADNLVGIASRAAATLEGQVRVGDREVEWTAVKPVAFQSPPLSRARRLALVTLNVAARGLSQSETSTSTSDNYVTGVRTTTTTTRSRQFAQLGDAFWESLLVDLFNGMTAQMSEHVDATLIPLADVIASPAYQRFGAVEDENSASYVRHSYGGLRDLDAVSFTSLFSDASGPFSAQRLDNLIRDLGVDGLIVAELDLSMPFEEFSLTPALTFHILAPQSDPMQPAGMPSYLDITVTGQGQEVTDAMLEDTAALRSFLPTAINMEALIAAFGDAVGAVAAFEDGEPVYDAVWTGRTW
;
A
#
# COMPACT_ATOMS: atom_id res chain seq x y z
N MET A 1 31.73 34.95 -22.43
CA MET A 1 31.77 33.53 -22.88
C MET A 1 32.46 32.70 -21.81
N PRO A 2 31.71 31.84 -21.10
CA PRO A 2 32.29 30.71 -20.39
C PRO A 2 31.67 29.35 -20.81
N SER A 3 32.57 28.36 -20.85
CA SER A 3 32.50 26.89 -20.90
C SER A 3 31.14 26.13 -20.92
N PRO A 4 30.99 25.11 -21.81
CA PRO A 4 29.90 24.13 -21.76
C PRO A 4 30.37 22.80 -21.12
N ALA A 5 30.06 22.57 -19.84
CA ALA A 5 30.20 21.25 -19.23
C ALA A 5 29.38 21.14 -17.94
N ALA A 6 28.06 20.93 -18.06
CA ALA A 6 27.20 20.32 -17.03
C ALA A 6 25.74 20.24 -17.53
N ALA A 7 25.48 19.42 -18.54
CA ALA A 7 24.11 19.11 -18.95
C ALA A 7 24.10 17.71 -19.59
N ARG A 8 24.30 16.66 -18.78
CA ARG A 8 24.12 15.26 -19.17
C ARG A 8 24.28 14.32 -17.97
N THR A 9 23.32 14.34 -17.06
CA THR A 9 22.96 13.20 -16.19
C THR A 9 21.79 13.64 -15.32
N ARG A 10 20.84 12.74 -15.03
CA ARG A 10 19.53 12.92 -14.36
C ARG A 10 18.33 13.09 -15.29
N LEU A 11 18.05 12.05 -16.09
CA LEU A 11 16.71 11.78 -16.61
C LEU A 11 16.66 10.35 -17.16
N ALA A 12 16.90 9.36 -16.28
CA ALA A 12 16.75 7.94 -16.60
C ALA A 12 16.78 7.12 -15.29
N LEU A 13 15.75 7.23 -14.45
CA LEU A 13 15.63 6.32 -13.29
C LEU A 13 14.24 6.11 -12.62
N PRO A 14 13.06 6.50 -13.16
CA PRO A 14 11.80 6.08 -12.52
C PRO A 14 10.99 5.01 -13.27
N LEU A 15 11.52 4.38 -14.34
CA LEU A 15 10.68 3.56 -15.26
C LEU A 15 10.85 2.03 -15.15
N ALA A 16 11.54 1.50 -14.12
CA ALA A 16 12.01 0.11 -14.13
C ALA A 16 11.39 -0.85 -13.09
N LEU A 17 10.48 -0.43 -12.22
CA LEU A 17 10.06 -1.25 -11.08
C LEU A 17 8.54 -1.31 -10.94
N LEU A 18 7.86 -2.20 -11.66
CA LEU A 18 6.42 -2.38 -11.48
C LEU A 18 5.87 -3.71 -12.04
N LEU A 19 6.54 -4.84 -11.83
CA LEU A 19 6.15 -6.14 -12.40
C LEU A 19 5.73 -7.13 -11.30
N LEU A 20 4.61 -7.86 -11.50
CA LEU A 20 4.36 -9.30 -11.21
C LEU A 20 3.15 -9.68 -10.32
N THR A 21 2.08 -10.23 -10.93
CA THR A 21 1.44 -11.53 -10.59
C THR A 21 0.54 -12.01 -11.75
N VAL A 22 0.62 -13.31 -12.10
CA VAL A 22 -0.09 -13.95 -13.23
C VAL A 22 -1.57 -14.23 -12.95
N ALA A 23 -2.07 -14.00 -11.73
CA ALA A 23 -3.46 -14.27 -11.38
C ALA A 23 -4.28 -13.04 -11.02
N GLY A 24 -3.78 -11.83 -11.26
CA GLY A 24 -4.57 -10.66 -10.87
C GLY A 24 -3.95 -9.29 -11.01
N CYS A 25 -2.94 -9.09 -11.85
CA CYS A 25 -2.53 -7.74 -12.22
C CYS A 25 -1.67 -7.82 -13.49
N GLY A 26 -2.28 -7.50 -14.63
CA GLY A 26 -1.60 -7.33 -15.92
C GLY A 26 -0.72 -6.07 -16.00
N THR A 27 -0.37 -5.47 -14.86
CA THR A 27 0.55 -4.34 -14.79
C THR A 27 1.95 -4.80 -15.23
N VAL A 28 2.30 -4.37 -16.45
CA VAL A 28 3.67 -4.00 -16.92
C VAL A 28 4.42 -5.00 -17.82
N MET A 29 3.82 -6.10 -18.27
CA MET A 29 4.61 -7.10 -19.00
C MET A 29 5.03 -6.73 -20.44
N ASN A 30 4.37 -5.82 -21.16
CA ASN A 30 4.34 -6.02 -22.63
C ASN A 30 5.33 -5.30 -23.56
N GLN A 31 6.10 -4.26 -23.18
CA GLN A 31 7.15 -3.75 -24.11
C GLN A 31 8.49 -3.38 -23.45
N VAL A 32 8.48 -3.08 -22.15
CA VAL A 32 9.70 -2.96 -21.31
C VAL A 32 9.85 -4.19 -20.38
N GLY A 33 8.77 -4.95 -20.18
CA GLY A 33 8.64 -5.99 -19.16
C GLY A 33 9.45 -7.27 -19.38
N THR A 34 9.61 -7.79 -20.61
CA THR A 34 10.43 -9.02 -20.81
C THR A 34 11.92 -8.77 -20.67
N LEU A 35 12.42 -7.58 -21.03
CA LEU A 35 13.83 -7.22 -20.87
C LEU A 35 14.14 -6.84 -19.42
N ALA A 36 13.30 -6.00 -18.80
CA ALA A 36 13.42 -5.64 -17.39
C ALA A 36 13.21 -6.85 -16.46
N ALA A 37 12.23 -7.72 -16.72
CA ALA A 37 12.05 -8.96 -15.99
C ALA A 37 13.26 -9.88 -16.11
N ARG A 38 13.84 -10.04 -17.32
CA ARG A 38 15.09 -10.82 -17.48
C ARG A 38 16.26 -10.25 -16.69
N VAL A 39 16.37 -8.93 -16.57
CA VAL A 39 17.41 -8.26 -15.78
C VAL A 39 17.16 -8.39 -14.27
N MET A 40 15.90 -8.37 -13.85
CA MET A 40 15.49 -8.43 -12.43
C MET A 40 15.31 -9.86 -11.90
N THR A 41 15.30 -10.86 -12.79
CA THR A 41 15.16 -12.27 -12.44
C THR A 41 16.53 -12.87 -12.16
N GLY A 42 16.76 -13.28 -10.91
CA GLY A 42 17.93 -14.07 -10.52
C GLY A 42 17.76 -15.55 -10.84
N SER A 43 18.74 -16.34 -10.45
CA SER A 43 18.60 -17.79 -10.33
C SER A 43 19.04 -18.20 -8.94
N THR A 44 18.42 -19.21 -8.36
CA THR A 44 18.84 -19.78 -7.07
C THR A 44 18.68 -21.29 -7.06
N SER A 45 19.51 -21.97 -6.28
CA SER A 45 19.37 -23.39 -5.92
C SER A 45 18.99 -23.57 -4.44
N ASP A 46 18.74 -22.48 -3.71
CA ASP A 46 18.29 -22.48 -2.32
C ASP A 46 16.82 -22.07 -2.25
N LEU A 47 15.96 -23.02 -1.87
CA LEU A 47 14.54 -22.80 -1.68
C LEU A 47 14.25 -21.78 -0.57
N ALA A 48 15.16 -21.60 0.39
CA ALA A 48 15.02 -20.62 1.47
C ALA A 48 15.04 -19.16 0.98
N GLU A 49 15.51 -18.91 -0.26
CA GLU A 49 15.51 -17.58 -0.88
C GLU A 49 14.21 -17.27 -1.63
N ILE A 50 13.26 -18.21 -1.68
CA ILE A 50 12.06 -18.13 -2.51
C ILE A 50 10.81 -17.89 -1.64
N ASN A 51 9.94 -16.98 -2.11
CA ASN A 51 8.53 -17.00 -1.80
C ASN A 51 7.74 -17.52 -3.03
N TYR A 52 6.78 -18.40 -2.80
CA TYR A 52 6.06 -19.13 -3.84
C TYR A 52 4.66 -18.56 -4.05
N MET A 53 4.23 -18.50 -5.29
CA MET A 53 2.82 -18.31 -5.62
C MET A 53 2.41 -19.41 -6.58
N VAL A 54 1.55 -20.31 -6.13
CA VAL A 54 0.99 -21.41 -6.93
C VAL A 54 -0.47 -21.09 -7.22
N THR A 55 -0.82 -21.05 -8.51
CA THR A 55 -2.16 -20.68 -8.96
C THR A 55 -2.75 -21.74 -9.86
N TYR A 56 -4.04 -22.02 -9.64
CA TYR A 56 -4.90 -22.72 -10.58
C TYR A 56 -5.98 -21.76 -11.07
N SER A 57 -6.25 -21.75 -12.37
CA SER A 57 -7.46 -21.16 -12.94
C SER A 57 -8.17 -22.23 -13.76
N ASP A 58 -9.48 -22.37 -13.58
CA ASP A 58 -10.31 -23.25 -14.41
C ASP A 58 -10.47 -22.72 -15.86
N GLN A 59 -10.20 -21.43 -16.08
CA GLN A 59 -10.27 -20.80 -17.40
C GLN A 59 -9.22 -19.70 -17.54
N ALA A 60 -8.30 -19.85 -18.49
CA ALA A 60 -7.37 -18.81 -18.91
C ALA A 60 -8.11 -17.70 -19.71
N ALA A 61 -7.55 -16.49 -19.70
CA ALA A 61 -8.11 -15.37 -20.44
C ALA A 61 -8.26 -15.65 -21.94
N PRO A 62 -9.35 -15.18 -22.59
CA PRO A 62 -9.51 -15.27 -24.03
C PRO A 62 -8.37 -14.55 -24.76
N GLU A 63 -7.80 -15.16 -25.80
CA GLU A 63 -6.73 -14.55 -26.60
C GLU A 63 -7.16 -13.22 -27.22
N GLU A 64 -8.45 -13.06 -27.54
CA GLU A 64 -9.06 -11.84 -28.08
C GLU A 64 -8.96 -10.63 -27.14
N THR A 65 -8.72 -10.86 -25.85
CA THR A 65 -8.49 -9.78 -24.88
C THR A 65 -7.19 -9.04 -25.16
N ASP A 66 -6.20 -9.71 -25.78
CA ASP A 66 -4.87 -9.16 -26.04
C ASP A 66 -4.23 -8.55 -24.77
N GLU A 67 -4.56 -9.13 -23.61
CA GLU A 67 -3.99 -8.71 -22.34
C GLU A 67 -2.51 -9.12 -22.21
N ALA A 68 -1.78 -8.53 -21.28
CA ALA A 68 -0.34 -8.70 -21.22
C ALA A 68 0.10 -10.17 -21.00
N GLY A 69 -0.64 -10.93 -20.20
CA GLY A 69 -0.39 -12.34 -19.91
C GLY A 69 -0.55 -13.26 -21.13
N THR A 70 -1.60 -13.08 -21.94
CA THR A 70 -1.84 -13.86 -23.17
C THR A 70 -0.66 -13.77 -24.14
N ASN A 71 0.00 -12.60 -24.19
CA ASN A 71 1.14 -12.33 -25.05
C ASN A 71 2.50 -12.74 -24.44
N ALA A 72 2.62 -12.69 -23.12
CA ALA A 72 3.89 -12.95 -22.42
C ALA A 72 4.16 -14.44 -22.19
N ILE A 73 3.11 -15.24 -21.93
CA ILE A 73 3.23 -16.67 -21.62
C ILE A 73 3.36 -17.47 -22.91
N ARG A 74 4.46 -18.19 -23.04
CA ARG A 74 4.70 -19.04 -24.22
C ARG A 74 3.68 -20.17 -24.29
N GLY A 75 3.06 -20.33 -25.46
CA GLY A 75 2.12 -21.43 -25.73
C GLY A 75 0.75 -21.25 -25.09
N TRP A 76 0.33 -20.00 -24.86
CA TRP A 76 -0.99 -19.65 -24.31
C TRP A 76 -2.12 -20.44 -24.97
N GLN A 77 -2.98 -21.05 -24.15
CA GLN A 77 -4.17 -21.76 -24.62
C GLN A 77 -5.42 -21.02 -24.15
N SER A 78 -6.08 -20.33 -25.08
CA SER A 78 -7.29 -19.54 -24.82
C SER A 78 -8.37 -20.38 -24.15
N ARG A 79 -8.94 -19.88 -23.04
CA ARG A 79 -10.06 -20.48 -22.30
C ARG A 79 -9.82 -21.90 -21.77
N GLN A 80 -8.56 -22.37 -21.74
CA GLN A 80 -8.22 -23.64 -21.11
C GLN A 80 -7.87 -23.45 -19.64
N PRO A 81 -8.15 -24.43 -18.77
CA PRO A 81 -7.61 -24.45 -17.42
C PRO A 81 -6.08 -24.37 -17.42
N LEU A 82 -5.51 -23.78 -16.38
CA LEU A 82 -4.09 -23.45 -16.26
C LEU A 82 -3.61 -23.67 -14.83
N VAL A 83 -2.45 -24.31 -14.67
CA VAL A 83 -1.64 -24.21 -13.45
C VAL A 83 -0.45 -23.33 -13.76
N SER A 84 -0.19 -22.35 -12.91
CA SER A 84 1.01 -21.53 -12.98
C SER A 84 1.65 -21.42 -11.61
N THR A 85 2.97 -21.34 -11.57
CA THR A 85 3.71 -20.95 -10.38
C THR A 85 4.68 -19.83 -10.70
N THR A 86 4.82 -18.88 -9.78
CA THR A 86 5.78 -17.78 -9.85
C THR A 86 6.65 -17.76 -8.59
N LEU A 87 7.96 -17.60 -8.78
CA LEU A 87 8.95 -17.61 -7.71
C LEU A 87 9.49 -16.19 -7.46
N PHE A 88 9.18 -15.64 -6.30
CA PHE A 88 9.61 -14.32 -5.87
C PHE A 88 10.85 -14.44 -4.99
N LYS A 89 11.70 -13.41 -5.00
CA LYS A 89 12.73 -13.28 -3.97
C LYS A 89 12.06 -13.15 -2.60
N ARG A 90 12.58 -13.87 -1.61
CA ARG A 90 12.12 -13.75 -0.22
C ARG A 90 12.31 -12.33 0.30
N ASP A 91 13.49 -11.78 0.04
CA ASP A 91 13.91 -10.46 0.47
C ASP A 91 14.11 -9.54 -0.74
N GLY A 92 13.47 -8.36 -0.72
CA GLY A 92 13.56 -7.35 -1.78
C GLY A 92 12.62 -7.61 -2.97
N ILE A 93 12.94 -6.99 -4.11
CA ILE A 93 12.07 -6.96 -5.30
C ILE A 93 12.66 -7.83 -6.40
N GLY A 94 11.82 -8.65 -7.03
CA GLY A 94 12.15 -9.42 -8.24
C GLY A 94 11.81 -10.90 -8.14
N LEU A 95 12.17 -11.62 -9.21
CA LEU A 95 11.90 -13.05 -9.38
C LEU A 95 13.16 -13.89 -9.28
N LEU A 96 12.96 -15.20 -9.16
CA LEU A 96 14.00 -16.21 -9.20
C LEU A 96 13.63 -17.31 -10.20
N ASN A 97 14.58 -17.72 -11.02
CA ASN A 97 14.50 -19.04 -11.65
C ASN A 97 15.04 -20.07 -10.67
N LEU A 98 14.38 -21.22 -10.59
CA LEU A 98 14.91 -22.35 -9.84
C LEU A 98 15.99 -23.06 -10.69
N ASP A 99 17.16 -23.24 -10.10
CA ASP A 99 18.15 -24.22 -10.53
C ASP A 99 17.75 -25.59 -9.97
N GLY A 100 17.00 -26.34 -10.77
CA GLY A 100 16.31 -27.55 -10.35
C GLY A 100 15.13 -27.86 -11.26
N THR A 101 14.19 -28.64 -10.77
CA THR A 101 12.97 -29.04 -11.49
C THR A 101 11.73 -28.53 -10.76
N VAL A 102 10.75 -28.12 -11.56
CA VAL A 102 9.39 -27.83 -11.11
C VAL A 102 8.48 -28.88 -11.73
N THR A 103 7.58 -29.44 -10.96
CA THR A 103 6.71 -30.54 -11.39
C THR A 103 5.26 -30.28 -11.04
N LEU A 104 4.37 -30.89 -11.82
CA LEU A 104 2.94 -31.01 -11.57
C LEU A 104 2.60 -32.50 -11.62
N ASP A 105 2.11 -33.05 -10.51
CA ASP A 105 1.80 -34.48 -10.36
C ASP A 105 2.96 -35.38 -10.83
N GLY A 106 4.20 -34.94 -10.57
CA GLY A 106 5.45 -35.62 -10.94
C GLY A 106 5.91 -35.39 -12.39
N ALA A 107 5.11 -34.77 -13.25
CA ALA A 107 5.52 -34.38 -14.60
C ALA A 107 6.20 -33.00 -14.59
N GLU A 108 7.28 -32.83 -15.35
CA GLU A 108 8.01 -31.57 -15.40
C GLU A 108 7.15 -30.42 -15.97
N LEU A 109 7.08 -29.31 -15.24
CA LEU A 109 6.44 -28.08 -15.68
C LEU A 109 7.44 -27.22 -16.47
N PRO A 110 7.12 -26.83 -17.71
CA PRO A 110 8.02 -26.00 -18.49
C PRO A 110 8.04 -24.56 -17.94
N ARG A 111 9.23 -23.94 -17.99
CA ARG A 111 9.36 -22.51 -17.75
C ARG A 111 8.76 -21.73 -18.92
N THR A 112 7.67 -21.04 -18.68
CA THR A 112 6.91 -20.28 -19.70
C THR A 112 7.27 -18.80 -19.72
N PHE A 113 7.75 -18.26 -18.58
CA PHE A 113 8.21 -16.87 -18.41
C PHE A 113 9.36 -16.83 -17.38
N PRO A 114 10.26 -15.82 -17.35
CA PRO A 114 11.27 -15.70 -16.29
C PRO A 114 10.64 -15.81 -14.89
N GLY A 115 11.15 -16.72 -14.07
CA GLY A 115 10.61 -16.99 -12.73
C GLY A 115 9.22 -17.64 -12.67
N SER A 116 8.62 -18.00 -13.81
CA SER A 116 7.31 -18.65 -13.85
C SER A 116 7.28 -19.91 -14.70
N TYR A 117 6.53 -20.90 -14.20
CA TYR A 117 6.36 -22.22 -14.79
C TYR A 117 4.87 -22.49 -14.92
N SER A 118 4.41 -22.92 -16.09
CA SER A 118 2.96 -23.07 -16.33
C SER A 118 2.65 -24.18 -17.32
N THR A 119 1.45 -24.76 -17.19
CA THR A 119 0.88 -25.68 -18.18
C THR A 119 -0.63 -25.53 -18.28
N PHE A 120 -1.18 -25.90 -19.42
CA PHE A 120 -2.62 -25.85 -19.71
C PHE A 120 -3.20 -27.26 -19.80
N PHE A 121 -4.51 -27.38 -19.60
CA PHE A 121 -5.24 -28.65 -19.67
C PHE A 121 -6.42 -28.54 -20.63
N GLU A 122 -6.80 -29.66 -21.24
CA GLU A 122 -8.01 -29.70 -22.08
C GLU A 122 -9.30 -29.63 -21.25
N THR A 123 -9.26 -30.11 -20.01
CA THR A 123 -10.43 -30.12 -19.11
C THR A 123 -10.01 -29.71 -17.69
N PRO A 124 -10.91 -29.05 -16.92
CA PRO A 124 -10.64 -28.70 -15.54
C PRO A 124 -10.24 -29.92 -14.71
N ALA A 125 -9.27 -29.77 -13.82
CA ALA A 125 -8.91 -30.83 -12.91
C ALA A 125 -10.07 -31.11 -11.93
N SER A 126 -10.31 -32.39 -11.65
CA SER A 126 -11.41 -32.85 -10.78
C SER A 126 -11.00 -33.09 -9.34
N GLY A 127 -9.72 -32.92 -9.02
CA GLY A 127 -9.16 -33.16 -7.69
C GLY A 127 -7.90 -32.34 -7.46
N ALA A 128 -7.36 -32.48 -6.25
CA ALA A 128 -6.15 -31.78 -5.84
C ALA A 128 -4.96 -32.10 -6.75
N LEU A 129 -4.25 -31.06 -7.19
CA LEU A 129 -3.04 -31.14 -7.99
C LEU A 129 -1.83 -30.87 -7.10
N SER A 130 -0.73 -31.59 -7.32
CA SER A 130 0.51 -31.49 -6.55
C SER A 130 1.58 -30.75 -7.34
N VAL A 131 1.97 -29.56 -6.91
CA VAL A 131 3.06 -28.78 -7.51
C VAL A 131 4.32 -28.95 -6.67
N GLY A 132 5.34 -29.60 -7.24
CA GLY A 132 6.60 -29.91 -6.57
C GLY A 132 7.77 -29.06 -7.06
N PHE A 133 8.67 -28.70 -6.16
CA PHE A 133 9.91 -27.96 -6.41
C PHE A 133 11.08 -28.79 -5.87
N ALA A 134 12.04 -29.12 -6.72
CA ALA A 134 13.25 -29.82 -6.31
C ALA A 134 14.47 -29.04 -6.79
N SER A 135 15.32 -28.59 -5.86
CA SER A 135 16.54 -27.86 -6.21
C SER A 135 17.69 -28.80 -6.60
N SER A 136 18.68 -28.28 -7.32
CA SER A 136 19.92 -29.00 -7.63
C SER A 136 20.74 -29.38 -6.37
N THR A 137 20.46 -28.75 -5.22
CA THR A 137 21.07 -29.03 -3.92
C THR A 137 20.32 -30.12 -3.13
N GLY A 138 19.20 -30.63 -3.64
CA GLY A 138 18.41 -31.70 -3.03
C GLY A 138 17.36 -31.24 -2.03
N GLN A 139 17.04 -29.93 -1.98
CA GLN A 139 15.89 -29.44 -1.21
C GLN A 139 14.60 -29.69 -2.00
N GLU A 140 13.53 -30.03 -1.30
CA GLU A 140 12.23 -30.30 -1.90
C GLU A 140 11.11 -29.58 -1.15
N GLU A 141 10.18 -29.02 -1.92
CA GLU A 141 8.93 -28.46 -1.42
C GLU A 141 7.76 -28.89 -2.30
N THR A 142 6.56 -28.98 -1.73
CA THR A 142 5.37 -29.40 -2.48
C THR A 142 4.14 -28.69 -1.95
N PHE A 143 3.30 -28.21 -2.86
CA PHE A 143 2.05 -27.54 -2.54
C PHE A 143 0.89 -28.24 -3.24
N SER A 144 -0.24 -28.34 -2.54
CA SER A 144 -1.47 -28.90 -3.10
C SER A 144 -2.43 -27.78 -3.46
N VAL A 145 -2.83 -27.70 -4.73
CA VAL A 145 -3.84 -26.76 -5.21
C VAL A 145 -5.11 -27.52 -5.56
N VAL A 146 -6.24 -27.08 -4.99
CA VAL A 146 -7.55 -27.73 -5.19
C VAL A 146 -8.39 -26.87 -6.13
N PRO A 147 -8.76 -27.38 -7.32
CA PRO A 147 -9.67 -26.69 -8.23
C PRO A 147 -10.99 -26.32 -7.57
N ARG A 148 -11.50 -25.13 -7.87
CA ARG A 148 -12.81 -24.67 -7.42
C ARG A 148 -13.92 -25.07 -8.40
N PRO A 149 -15.17 -25.25 -7.92
CA PRO A 149 -16.32 -25.30 -8.80
C PRO A 149 -16.40 -24.05 -9.68
N PRO A 150 -16.82 -24.18 -10.95
CA PRO A 150 -16.85 -23.05 -11.88
C PRO A 150 -17.88 -22.00 -11.45
N VAL A 151 -17.61 -20.75 -11.80
CA VAL A 151 -18.55 -19.62 -11.79
C VAL A 151 -18.97 -19.30 -13.21
N ARG A 152 -20.21 -18.88 -13.42
CA ARG A 152 -20.73 -18.47 -14.74
C ARG A 152 -21.51 -17.18 -14.65
N ILE A 153 -21.27 -16.27 -15.58
CA ILE A 153 -22.04 -15.03 -15.73
C ILE A 153 -23.35 -15.36 -16.47
N VAL A 154 -24.48 -15.15 -15.81
CA VAL A 154 -25.82 -15.48 -16.35
C VAL A 154 -26.51 -14.23 -16.91
N ARG A 155 -26.39 -13.09 -16.21
CA ARG A 155 -26.89 -11.79 -16.67
C ARG A 155 -25.96 -10.67 -16.27
N ILE A 156 -25.93 -9.64 -17.11
CA ILE A 156 -25.24 -8.37 -16.85
C ILE A 156 -26.29 -7.26 -17.06
N ASN A 157 -26.64 -6.51 -16.03
CA ASN A 157 -27.68 -5.48 -16.07
C ASN A 157 -29.01 -6.00 -16.64
N GLY A 158 -29.38 -7.25 -16.31
CA GLY A 158 -30.57 -7.93 -16.83
C GLY A 158 -30.47 -8.38 -18.30
N GLN A 159 -29.35 -8.13 -18.98
CA GLN A 159 -29.11 -8.48 -20.38
C GLN A 159 -28.37 -9.82 -20.51
N ASP A 160 -28.48 -10.42 -21.71
CA ASP A 160 -27.71 -11.61 -22.07
C ASP A 160 -26.20 -11.28 -22.08
N PRO A 161 -25.34 -12.10 -21.44
CA PRO A 161 -23.91 -11.84 -21.33
C PRO A 161 -23.19 -11.66 -22.67
N ALA A 162 -23.69 -12.24 -23.76
CA ALA A 162 -23.03 -12.17 -25.07
C ALA A 162 -23.19 -10.81 -25.78
N ASN A 163 -24.11 -9.95 -25.32
CA ASN A 163 -24.40 -8.66 -25.96
C ASN A 163 -24.64 -7.54 -24.93
N ALA A 164 -24.16 -7.71 -23.70
CA ALA A 164 -24.48 -6.79 -22.63
C ALA A 164 -23.78 -5.43 -22.80
N THR A 165 -24.50 -4.36 -22.47
CA THR A 165 -23.94 -3.01 -22.36
C THR A 165 -23.74 -2.63 -20.89
N ILE A 166 -22.53 -2.15 -20.58
CA ILE A 166 -22.18 -1.59 -19.27
C ILE A 166 -21.97 -0.09 -19.45
N SER A 167 -22.75 0.72 -18.74
CA SER A 167 -22.58 2.18 -18.71
C SER A 167 -21.81 2.56 -17.45
N LEU A 168 -20.71 3.31 -17.61
CA LEU A 168 -19.91 3.85 -16.50
C LEU A 168 -20.63 4.97 -15.71
N ASN A 169 -21.88 5.27 -16.05
CA ASN A 169 -22.75 6.22 -15.34
C ASN A 169 -23.89 5.53 -14.57
N GLU A 170 -24.03 4.21 -14.72
CA GLU A 170 -25.14 3.44 -14.15
C GLU A 170 -24.62 2.37 -13.18
N PRO A 171 -25.45 1.86 -12.27
CA PRO A 171 -25.10 0.70 -11.44
C PRO A 171 -24.72 -0.52 -12.27
N LEU A 172 -23.88 -1.40 -11.72
CA LEU A 172 -23.58 -2.72 -12.28
C LEU A 172 -24.32 -3.79 -11.48
N VAL A 173 -25.13 -4.59 -12.17
CA VAL A 173 -25.81 -5.75 -11.60
C VAL A 173 -25.34 -7.01 -12.32
N LEU A 174 -24.81 -7.97 -11.57
CA LEU A 174 -24.40 -9.27 -12.08
C LEU A 174 -25.27 -10.37 -11.46
N GLU A 175 -25.72 -11.29 -12.29
CA GLU A 175 -26.32 -12.56 -11.83
C GLU A 175 -25.41 -13.70 -12.26
N LEU A 176 -25.04 -14.55 -11.31
CA LEU A 176 -24.04 -15.59 -11.44
C LEU A 176 -24.66 -16.96 -11.14
N ASP A 177 -24.28 -17.97 -11.91
CA ASP A 177 -24.46 -19.38 -11.57
C ASP A 177 -23.17 -19.88 -10.96
N ARG A 178 -23.25 -20.27 -9.69
CA ARG A 178 -22.12 -20.65 -8.85
C ARG A 178 -22.56 -21.79 -7.94
N SER A 179 -21.63 -22.68 -7.64
CA SER A 179 -21.84 -23.59 -6.52
C SER A 179 -21.55 -22.82 -5.23
N ALA A 180 -22.46 -22.85 -4.27
CA ALA A 180 -22.20 -22.31 -2.94
C ALA A 180 -20.91 -22.96 -2.39
N SER A 181 -19.87 -22.15 -2.23
CA SER A 181 -18.57 -22.56 -1.71
C SER A 181 -18.30 -21.76 -0.43
N ASP A 182 -17.44 -22.30 0.44
CA ASP A 182 -17.03 -21.62 1.69
C ASP A 182 -16.51 -20.21 1.41
N ALA A 183 -16.58 -19.32 2.41
CA ALA A 183 -16.19 -17.90 2.41
C ALA A 183 -15.23 -17.52 1.25
N ALA A 184 -15.83 -17.07 0.14
CA ALA A 184 -15.13 -16.70 -1.07
C ALA A 184 -15.35 -15.21 -1.37
N ASP A 185 -14.39 -14.62 -2.06
CA ASP A 185 -14.53 -13.29 -2.64
C ASP A 185 -14.77 -13.43 -4.16
N LEU A 186 -15.56 -12.51 -4.71
CA LEU A 186 -15.73 -12.29 -6.15
C LEU A 186 -14.96 -11.05 -6.55
N ARG A 187 -14.01 -11.23 -7.46
CA ARG A 187 -13.29 -10.17 -8.12
C ARG A 187 -13.92 -9.87 -9.46
N ILE A 188 -14.25 -8.61 -9.68
CA ILE A 188 -14.93 -8.10 -10.87
C ILE A 188 -13.99 -7.11 -11.55
N ALA A 189 -13.66 -7.37 -12.81
CA ALA A 189 -12.69 -6.59 -13.56
C ALA A 189 -13.13 -6.31 -15.00
N LEU A 190 -12.73 -5.17 -15.54
CA LEU A 190 -12.93 -4.83 -16.95
C LEU A 190 -11.58 -4.68 -17.65
N LEU A 191 -11.53 -4.99 -18.94
CA LEU A 191 -10.33 -4.74 -19.72
C LEU A 191 -10.10 -3.24 -19.86
N GLY A 192 -8.89 -2.81 -19.55
CA GLY A 192 -8.46 -1.46 -19.84
C GLY A 192 -7.04 -1.41 -20.36
N SER A 193 -6.51 -0.20 -20.49
CA SER A 193 -5.16 -0.01 -21.03
C SER A 193 -4.44 1.18 -20.42
N THR A 194 -3.17 0.97 -20.12
CA THR A 194 -2.26 2.02 -19.63
C THR A 194 -0.99 1.94 -20.45
N MET A 195 -0.61 3.05 -21.09
CA MET A 195 0.60 3.14 -21.94
C MET A 195 0.70 2.03 -23.01
N GLY A 196 -0.43 1.64 -23.60
CA GLY A 196 -0.49 0.60 -24.64
C GLY A 196 -0.44 -0.84 -24.13
N VAL A 197 -0.35 -1.06 -22.82
CA VAL A 197 -0.48 -2.39 -22.21
C VAL A 197 -1.92 -2.59 -21.78
N LYS A 198 -2.55 -3.67 -22.27
CA LYS A 198 -3.88 -4.09 -21.86
C LYS A 198 -3.81 -5.03 -20.67
N GLY A 199 -4.76 -4.89 -19.76
CA GLY A 199 -4.92 -5.74 -18.58
C GLY A 199 -6.33 -5.63 -18.03
N PHE A 200 -6.73 -6.64 -17.25
CA PHE A 200 -7.96 -6.55 -16.47
C PHE A 200 -7.71 -5.66 -15.25
N TRP A 201 -8.49 -4.59 -15.14
CA TRP A 201 -8.47 -3.65 -14.03
C TRP A 201 -9.65 -3.90 -13.12
N ASP A 202 -9.38 -3.98 -11.83
CA ASP A 202 -10.41 -4.32 -10.88
C ASP A 202 -11.35 -3.16 -10.65
N VAL A 203 -12.63 -3.48 -10.79
CA VAL A 203 -13.75 -2.61 -10.45
C VAL A 203 -14.05 -2.75 -8.96
N ALA A 204 -14.18 -3.99 -8.48
CA ALA A 204 -14.47 -4.30 -7.08
C ALA A 204 -14.02 -5.73 -6.72
N VAL A 205 -13.76 -5.94 -5.43
CA VAL A 205 -13.72 -7.27 -4.80
C VAL A 205 -14.78 -7.29 -3.72
N VAL A 206 -15.78 -8.16 -3.88
CA VAL A 206 -16.95 -8.26 -3.00
C VAL A 206 -17.10 -9.65 -2.42
N ALA A 207 -17.91 -9.80 -1.38
CA ALA A 207 -18.29 -11.12 -0.90
C ALA A 207 -19.01 -11.92 -1.99
N ALA A 208 -18.70 -13.21 -2.08
CA ALA A 208 -19.31 -14.10 -3.05
C ALA A 208 -20.84 -14.22 -2.89
N ALA A 209 -21.57 -13.95 -3.98
CA ALA A 209 -23.03 -14.05 -4.03
C ALA A 209 -23.53 -14.41 -5.44
N ASP A 210 -24.71 -15.00 -5.53
CA ASP A 210 -25.39 -15.30 -6.82
C ASP A 210 -25.82 -14.02 -7.55
N ARG A 211 -25.98 -12.92 -6.79
CA ARG A 211 -26.33 -11.61 -7.30
C ARG A 211 -25.47 -10.55 -6.65
N VAL A 212 -24.78 -9.77 -7.47
CA VAL A 212 -23.95 -8.64 -7.02
C VAL A 212 -24.54 -7.35 -7.58
N GLU A 213 -24.73 -6.35 -6.72
CA GLU A 213 -25.18 -5.01 -7.09
C GLU A 213 -24.17 -3.98 -6.62
N LEU A 214 -23.57 -3.25 -7.57
CA LEU A 214 -22.62 -2.19 -7.32
C LEU A 214 -23.25 -0.84 -7.73
N PRO A 215 -23.21 0.19 -6.87
CA PRO A 215 -23.76 1.50 -7.20
C PRO A 215 -22.96 2.17 -8.33
N ALA A 216 -23.56 3.17 -8.98
CA ALA A 216 -22.89 3.91 -10.06
C ALA A 216 -21.57 4.58 -9.61
N SER A 217 -21.42 4.93 -8.33
CA SER A 217 -20.16 5.47 -7.81
C SER A 217 -19.01 4.46 -7.79
N VAL A 218 -19.22 3.16 -8.04
CA VAL A 218 -18.12 2.19 -8.15
C VAL A 218 -17.11 2.57 -9.23
N TRP A 219 -17.54 3.23 -10.30
CA TRP A 219 -16.69 3.57 -11.44
C TRP A 219 -15.62 4.61 -11.11
N THR A 220 -15.84 5.44 -10.09
CA THR A 220 -14.84 6.38 -9.55
C THR A 220 -13.99 5.76 -8.43
N HIS A 221 -14.37 4.60 -7.90
CA HIS A 221 -13.69 3.93 -6.78
C HIS A 221 -12.92 2.65 -7.18
N THR A 222 -12.56 2.51 -8.46
CA THR A 222 -11.80 1.37 -9.00
C THR A 222 -10.31 1.44 -8.68
N GLN A 223 -9.53 0.43 -9.06
CA GLN A 223 -8.06 0.37 -8.92
C GLN A 223 -7.28 1.50 -9.63
N GLY A 224 -7.97 2.42 -10.34
CA GLY A 224 -7.39 3.68 -10.83
C GLY A 224 -6.86 3.65 -12.26
N ASN A 225 -6.82 2.50 -12.93
CA ASN A 225 -6.44 2.42 -14.34
C ASN A 225 -7.63 2.76 -15.28
N PRO A 226 -7.38 3.35 -16.46
CA PRO A 226 -8.43 3.63 -17.44
C PRO A 226 -9.08 2.34 -17.96
N ILE A 227 -10.41 2.29 -17.95
CA ILE A 227 -11.22 1.23 -18.56
C ILE A 227 -11.45 1.59 -20.05
N ASN A 228 -11.27 0.63 -20.95
CA ASN A 228 -11.47 0.87 -22.39
C ASN A 228 -12.97 1.06 -22.71
N ARG A 229 -13.32 2.00 -23.59
CA ARG A 229 -14.70 2.16 -24.08
C ARG A 229 -14.92 1.37 -25.39
N GLY A 230 -16.17 1.05 -25.71
CA GLY A 230 -16.54 0.24 -26.87
C GLY A 230 -16.47 -1.26 -26.58
N ASP A 231 -15.99 -2.04 -27.54
CA ASP A 231 -15.80 -3.49 -27.39
C ASP A 231 -14.79 -3.78 -26.25
N ASN A 232 -15.22 -4.58 -25.28
CA ASN A 232 -14.51 -4.82 -24.03
C ASN A 232 -14.83 -6.23 -23.50
N TRP A 233 -14.14 -6.62 -22.44
CA TRP A 233 -14.32 -7.87 -21.71
C TRP A 233 -14.56 -7.61 -20.23
N LEU A 234 -15.62 -8.20 -19.70
CA LEU A 234 -15.85 -8.38 -18.27
C LEU A 234 -15.21 -9.71 -17.84
N LYS A 235 -14.52 -9.67 -16.72
CA LYS A 235 -13.98 -10.85 -16.02
C LYS A 235 -14.57 -10.91 -14.62
N VAL A 236 -15.04 -12.10 -14.25
CA VAL A 236 -15.45 -12.44 -12.88
C VAL A 236 -14.60 -13.60 -12.43
N GLU A 237 -13.96 -13.46 -11.27
CA GLU A 237 -13.19 -14.52 -10.63
C GLU A 237 -13.68 -14.75 -9.21
N GLU A 238 -13.94 -16.01 -8.88
CA GLU A 238 -14.18 -16.45 -7.52
C GLU A 238 -12.94 -17.13 -6.96
N TYR A 239 -12.54 -16.76 -5.74
CA TYR A 239 -11.45 -17.40 -5.03
C TYR A 239 -11.74 -17.40 -3.52
N ALA A 240 -11.21 -18.39 -2.81
CA ALA A 240 -11.07 -18.26 -1.36
C ALA A 240 -9.84 -17.43 -1.08
N ARG A 241 -9.95 -16.51 -0.12
CA ARG A 241 -8.83 -15.71 0.36
C ARG A 241 -7.68 -16.64 0.77
N PRO A 242 -6.53 -16.61 0.07
CA PRO A 242 -5.42 -17.48 0.43
C PRO A 242 -4.78 -17.05 1.75
N GLU A 243 -4.39 -18.05 2.54
CA GLU A 243 -3.54 -17.84 3.71
C GLU A 243 -2.09 -18.16 3.35
N PRO A 244 -1.13 -17.26 3.67
CA PRO A 244 0.28 -17.55 3.50
C PRO A 244 0.70 -18.77 4.33
N GLN A 245 1.30 -19.74 3.67
CA GLN A 245 1.84 -20.93 4.32
C GLN A 245 3.34 -20.77 4.52
N ARG A 246 3.84 -21.06 5.72
CA ARG A 246 5.29 -21.15 5.94
C ARG A 246 5.83 -22.39 5.25
N THR A 247 6.91 -22.23 4.50
CA THR A 247 7.57 -23.36 3.87
C THR A 247 8.61 -23.99 4.80
N PRO A 248 8.96 -25.28 4.63
CA PRO A 248 10.00 -25.93 5.41
C PRO A 248 11.38 -25.25 5.31
N SER A 249 11.69 -24.62 4.17
CA SER A 249 12.94 -23.87 3.98
C SER A 249 12.94 -22.48 4.63
N GLY A 250 11.81 -22.03 5.18
CA GLY A 250 11.67 -20.75 5.86
C GLY A 250 11.14 -19.59 5.00
N GLY A 251 10.72 -19.88 3.76
CA GLY A 251 9.99 -18.96 2.89
C GLY A 251 8.48 -18.93 3.19
N GLN A 252 7.73 -18.28 2.31
CA GLN A 252 6.25 -18.25 2.32
C GLN A 252 5.69 -18.72 0.99
N ALA A 253 4.52 -19.36 1.02
CA ALA A 253 3.79 -19.78 -0.15
C ALA A 253 2.34 -19.28 -0.11
N LEU A 254 1.87 -18.75 -1.23
CA LEU A 254 0.46 -18.50 -1.50
C LEU A 254 -0.04 -19.52 -2.51
N VAL A 255 -1.06 -20.28 -2.13
CA VAL A 255 -1.71 -21.25 -3.02
C VAL A 255 -3.13 -20.78 -3.25
N VAL A 256 -3.47 -20.52 -4.52
CA VAL A 256 -4.75 -19.92 -4.88
C VAL A 256 -5.39 -20.69 -6.02
N SER A 257 -6.70 -20.90 -5.93
CA SER A 257 -7.48 -21.46 -7.03
C SER A 257 -8.60 -20.49 -7.39
N TYR A 258 -8.70 -20.21 -8.67
CA TYR A 258 -9.71 -19.35 -9.27
C TYR A 258 -10.72 -20.18 -10.04
N ALA A 259 -11.98 -19.80 -9.89
CA ALA A 259 -13.02 -20.08 -10.86
C ALA A 259 -13.31 -18.80 -11.63
N SER A 260 -13.19 -18.82 -12.94
CA SER A 260 -13.13 -17.63 -13.79
C SER A 260 -14.14 -17.72 -14.93
N ASP A 261 -14.84 -16.62 -15.19
CA ASP A 261 -15.67 -16.49 -16.38
C ASP A 261 -15.50 -15.12 -17.06
N TYR A 262 -15.74 -15.11 -18.38
CA TYR A 262 -15.46 -13.97 -19.23
C TYR A 262 -16.62 -13.71 -20.19
N ALA A 263 -17.09 -12.47 -20.23
CA ALA A 263 -18.14 -12.01 -21.13
C ALA A 263 -17.63 -10.88 -22.02
N ASN A 264 -17.95 -10.94 -23.32
CA ASN A 264 -17.76 -9.80 -24.21
C ASN A 264 -18.88 -8.80 -23.93
N VAL A 265 -18.51 -7.53 -23.73
CA VAL A 265 -19.44 -6.46 -23.37
C VAL A 265 -19.12 -5.20 -24.15
N THR A 266 -20.12 -4.34 -24.33
CA THR A 266 -19.91 -2.97 -24.81
C THR A 266 -19.88 -2.00 -23.63
N VAL A 267 -18.77 -1.30 -23.43
CA VAL A 267 -18.64 -0.27 -22.39
C VAL A 267 -18.95 1.12 -22.95
N THR A 268 -19.86 1.83 -22.30
CA THR A 268 -20.33 3.17 -22.67
C THR A 268 -20.28 4.13 -21.48
N GLY A 269 -20.66 5.39 -21.70
CA GLY A 269 -20.63 6.43 -20.67
C GLY A 269 -19.24 7.03 -20.47
N GLU A 270 -19.17 8.00 -19.56
CA GLU A 270 -17.93 8.65 -19.18
C GLU A 270 -17.71 8.42 -17.70
N ARG A 271 -16.50 8.04 -17.32
CA ARG A 271 -16.11 8.11 -15.91
C ARG A 271 -15.93 9.59 -15.58
N ALA A 272 -16.51 10.06 -14.48
CA ALA A 272 -16.09 11.33 -13.89
C ALA A 272 -14.64 11.15 -13.45
N ASP A 273 -13.70 11.65 -14.24
CA ASP A 273 -12.28 11.42 -14.01
C ASP A 273 -11.85 12.04 -12.68
N ASN A 274 -11.55 11.20 -11.69
CA ASN A 274 -10.74 11.54 -10.53
C ASN A 274 -9.23 11.30 -10.80
N LEU A 275 -8.84 11.42 -12.07
CA LEU A 275 -7.46 11.26 -12.54
C LEU A 275 -6.59 12.46 -12.13
N VAL A 276 -6.25 12.55 -10.84
CA VAL A 276 -5.01 13.22 -10.41
C VAL A 276 -3.86 12.25 -10.72
N GLY A 277 -3.60 12.05 -12.01
CA GLY A 277 -2.54 11.15 -12.48
C GLY A 277 -2.89 9.66 -12.39
N ILE A 278 -2.32 8.91 -13.32
CA ILE A 278 -2.19 7.46 -13.23
C ILE A 278 -1.55 7.17 -11.87
N ALA A 279 -2.24 6.42 -10.99
CA ALA A 279 -1.89 6.09 -9.60
C ALA A 279 -2.52 6.93 -8.45
N SER A 280 -3.51 7.81 -8.67
CA SER A 280 -4.23 8.40 -7.52
C SER A 280 -5.06 7.33 -6.80
N ARG A 281 -4.57 6.91 -5.62
CA ARG A 281 -5.31 6.05 -4.67
C ARG A 281 -6.45 6.80 -3.97
N ALA A 282 -6.47 8.14 -4.04
CA ALA A 282 -7.43 8.99 -3.35
C ALA A 282 -8.79 9.04 -4.07
N ALA A 283 -9.87 8.71 -3.36
CA ALA A 283 -11.22 9.10 -3.76
C ALA A 283 -11.50 10.57 -3.44
N ALA A 284 -10.99 11.04 -2.30
CA ALA A 284 -11.05 12.44 -1.89
C ALA A 284 -9.76 12.85 -1.17
N THR A 285 -9.31 14.07 -1.47
CA THR A 285 -8.37 14.82 -0.64
C THR A 285 -9.17 15.95 -0.02
N LEU A 286 -9.35 15.89 1.29
CA LEU A 286 -10.06 16.87 2.10
C LEU A 286 -9.03 17.76 2.79
N GLU A 287 -9.31 19.04 2.88
CA GLU A 287 -8.42 20.02 3.50
C GLU A 287 -9.23 20.92 4.43
N GLY A 288 -8.61 21.34 5.50
CA GLY A 288 -9.22 22.27 6.43
C GLY A 288 -8.18 22.98 7.30
N GLN A 289 -8.69 23.87 8.13
CA GLN A 289 -7.88 24.68 9.02
C GLN A 289 -8.61 24.86 10.34
N VAL A 290 -7.87 24.68 11.43
CA VAL A 290 -8.36 24.92 12.79
C VAL A 290 -7.57 26.05 13.40
N ARG A 291 -8.29 27.03 13.97
CA ARG A 291 -7.70 28.15 14.67
C ARG A 291 -7.98 28.04 16.16
N VAL A 292 -6.91 27.95 16.95
CA VAL A 292 -6.97 28.02 18.42
C VAL A 292 -6.20 29.25 18.86
N GLY A 293 -6.92 30.23 19.43
CA GLY A 293 -6.37 31.55 19.72
C GLY A 293 -5.90 32.29 18.45
N ASP A 294 -4.64 32.72 18.44
CA ASP A 294 -4.06 33.47 17.33
C ASP A 294 -3.36 32.60 16.27
N ARG A 295 -3.42 31.27 16.40
CA ARG A 295 -2.65 30.34 15.57
C ARG A 295 -3.53 29.40 14.78
N GLU A 296 -3.06 29.14 13.57
CA GLU A 296 -3.72 28.31 12.57
C GLU A 296 -2.93 27.02 12.39
N VAL A 297 -3.66 25.92 12.30
CA VAL A 297 -3.14 24.59 11.97
C VAL A 297 -3.93 24.11 10.77
N GLU A 298 -3.21 23.72 9.73
CA GLU A 298 -3.78 23.18 8.50
C GLU A 298 -3.78 21.66 8.59
N TRP A 299 -4.76 21.04 7.98
CA TRP A 299 -4.82 19.59 7.86
C TRP A 299 -5.22 19.18 6.44
N THR A 300 -4.69 18.04 6.02
CA THR A 300 -5.07 17.32 4.81
C THR A 300 -5.42 15.89 5.20
N ALA A 301 -6.58 15.42 4.77
CA ALA A 301 -7.00 14.04 4.94
C ALA A 301 -7.26 13.40 3.58
N VAL A 302 -6.76 12.19 3.38
CA VAL A 302 -7.00 11.39 2.18
C VAL A 302 -7.88 10.21 2.56
N LYS A 303 -9.01 10.09 1.87
CA LYS A 303 -9.82 8.87 1.84
C LYS A 303 -9.50 8.13 0.55
N PRO A 304 -8.87 6.95 0.60
CA PRO A 304 -8.60 6.19 -0.62
C PRO A 304 -9.88 5.64 -1.23
N VAL A 305 -9.83 5.27 -2.51
CA VAL A 305 -10.93 4.63 -3.25
C VAL A 305 -11.45 3.39 -2.55
N ALA A 306 -12.74 3.08 -2.72
CA ALA A 306 -13.38 1.95 -2.05
C ALA A 306 -12.71 0.63 -2.40
N PHE A 307 -12.10 0.49 -3.58
CA PHE A 307 -11.28 -0.69 -3.90
C PHE A 307 -10.12 -0.94 -2.91
N GLN A 308 -9.55 0.11 -2.33
CA GLN A 308 -8.35 0.06 -1.46
C GLN A 308 -8.58 0.57 -0.04
N SER A 309 -9.82 0.90 0.31
CA SER A 309 -10.17 1.47 1.61
C SER A 309 -11.51 0.91 2.06
N PRO A 310 -11.54 0.12 3.15
CA PRO A 310 -12.79 -0.25 3.78
C PRO A 310 -13.46 0.97 4.44
N PRO A 311 -14.77 0.89 4.72
CA PRO A 311 -15.45 1.92 5.49
C PRO A 311 -14.91 1.98 6.93
N LEU A 312 -14.83 3.18 7.50
CA LEU A 312 -14.38 3.44 8.88
C LEU A 312 -15.21 2.66 9.90
N SER A 313 -16.48 2.37 9.60
CA SER A 313 -17.38 1.55 10.43
C SER A 313 -16.87 0.12 10.70
N ARG A 314 -15.87 -0.34 9.94
CA ARG A 314 -15.19 -1.63 10.12
C ARG A 314 -13.92 -1.55 10.97
N ALA A 315 -13.39 -0.36 11.25
CA ALA A 315 -12.20 -0.16 12.07
C ALA A 315 -12.51 -0.26 13.57
N ARG A 316 -13.15 -1.35 14.02
CA ARG A 316 -13.74 -1.46 15.38
C ARG A 316 -12.72 -1.82 16.45
N ARG A 317 -11.69 -2.57 16.09
CA ARG A 317 -10.62 -2.98 17.01
C ARG A 317 -9.29 -2.64 16.36
N LEU A 318 -8.51 -1.74 16.96
CA LEU A 318 -7.28 -1.21 16.38
C LEU A 318 -6.07 -1.47 17.29
N ALA A 319 -4.89 -1.58 16.68
CA ALA A 319 -3.62 -1.68 17.42
C ALA A 319 -2.71 -0.50 17.09
N LEU A 320 -2.19 0.19 18.11
CA LEU A 320 -1.11 1.14 17.92
C LEU A 320 0.21 0.37 17.73
N VAL A 321 0.82 0.49 16.56
CA VAL A 321 2.06 -0.25 16.23
C VAL A 321 3.28 0.66 16.11
N THR A 322 3.08 1.95 15.85
CA THR A 322 4.13 2.97 15.85
C THR A 322 3.55 4.31 16.27
N LEU A 323 4.22 4.97 17.19
CA LEU A 323 4.02 6.37 17.54
C LEU A 323 5.36 6.94 17.96
N ASN A 324 5.92 7.83 17.14
CA ASN A 324 7.25 8.40 17.35
C ASN A 324 7.20 9.92 17.32
N VAL A 325 8.13 10.56 18.02
CA VAL A 325 8.48 11.97 17.82
C VAL A 325 9.89 12.07 17.25
N ALA A 326 10.07 12.85 16.20
CA ALA A 326 11.36 13.14 15.60
C ALA A 326 11.58 14.65 15.56
N ALA A 327 12.54 15.17 16.33
CA ALA A 327 12.87 16.58 16.34
C ALA A 327 14.23 16.84 15.68
N ARG A 328 14.26 17.70 14.65
CA ARG A 328 15.42 17.95 13.79
C ARG A 328 15.80 19.43 13.79
N GLY A 329 17.09 19.71 13.58
CA GLY A 329 17.59 21.09 13.51
C GLY A 329 17.73 21.76 14.87
N LEU A 330 17.83 20.98 15.95
CA LEU A 330 17.90 21.50 17.32
C LEU A 330 19.22 22.25 17.60
N SER A 331 20.27 21.99 16.82
CA SER A 331 21.52 22.74 16.88
C SER A 331 22.00 23.01 15.46
N GLN A 332 22.17 24.29 15.12
CA GLN A 332 22.50 24.72 13.77
C GLN A 332 23.52 25.87 13.79
N SER A 333 24.35 25.93 12.75
CA SER A 333 25.30 27.01 12.56
C SER A 333 25.38 27.40 11.09
N GLU A 334 25.21 28.68 10.80
CA GLU A 334 25.38 29.25 9.47
C GLU A 334 26.63 30.13 9.43
N THR A 335 27.37 30.07 8.32
CA THR A 335 28.55 30.91 8.11
C THR A 335 28.40 31.69 6.82
N SER A 336 28.45 33.01 6.92
CA SER A 336 28.46 33.92 5.78
C SER A 336 29.84 34.56 5.64
N THR A 337 30.35 34.65 4.41
CA THR A 337 31.64 35.26 4.12
C THR A 337 31.45 36.45 3.19
N SER A 338 31.84 37.64 3.63
CA SER A 338 31.90 38.84 2.80
C SER A 338 33.35 39.21 2.53
N THR A 339 33.65 39.57 1.28
CA THR A 339 34.98 39.99 0.87
C THR A 339 34.90 41.41 0.35
N SER A 340 35.66 42.31 0.99
CA SER A 340 35.84 43.68 0.51
C SER A 340 37.28 43.87 0.04
N ASP A 341 37.43 44.33 -1.19
CA ASP A 341 38.72 44.64 -1.80
C ASP A 341 38.97 46.15 -1.72
N ASN A 342 40.03 46.57 -1.04
CA ASN A 342 40.45 47.97 -1.02
C ASN A 342 41.50 48.21 -2.12
N TYR A 343 41.05 48.72 -3.26
CA TYR A 343 41.87 48.95 -4.45
C TYR A 343 42.98 50.01 -4.29
N VAL A 344 42.94 50.82 -3.23
CA VAL A 344 43.95 51.87 -2.97
C VAL A 344 45.13 51.32 -2.16
N THR A 345 44.90 50.34 -1.29
CA THR A 345 45.93 49.73 -0.42
C THR A 345 46.33 48.31 -0.85
N GLY A 346 45.59 47.71 -1.79
CA GLY A 346 45.81 46.33 -2.25
C GLY A 346 45.40 45.26 -1.23
N VAL A 347 44.75 45.65 -0.13
CA VAL A 347 44.35 44.74 0.94
C VAL A 347 42.96 44.18 0.65
N ARG A 348 42.88 42.85 0.56
CA ARG A 348 41.63 42.08 0.56
C ARG A 348 41.27 41.75 2.00
N THR A 349 40.12 42.24 2.48
CA THR A 349 39.59 41.88 3.79
C THR A 349 38.45 40.91 3.60
N THR A 350 38.58 39.72 4.18
CA THR A 350 37.52 38.71 4.20
C THR A 350 36.98 38.63 5.62
N THR A 351 35.69 38.92 5.78
CA THR A 351 34.98 38.83 7.05
C THR A 351 34.08 37.60 7.01
N THR A 352 34.34 36.66 7.90
CA THR A 352 33.51 35.46 8.08
C THR A 352 32.67 35.67 9.34
N THR A 353 31.34 35.68 9.19
CA THR A 353 30.39 35.78 10.31
C THR A 353 29.69 34.45 10.47
N THR A 354 29.87 33.82 11.63
CA THR A 354 29.19 32.58 12.01
C THR A 354 28.08 32.90 13.00
N ARG A 355 26.84 32.50 12.68
CA ARG A 355 25.68 32.56 13.56
C ARG A 355 25.35 31.14 14.00
N SER A 356 25.19 30.89 15.29
CA SER A 356 24.82 29.57 15.81
C SER A 356 23.62 29.70 16.73
N ARG A 357 22.68 28.76 16.65
CA ARG A 357 21.52 28.66 17.54
C ARG A 357 21.37 27.23 18.02
N GLN A 358 21.05 27.06 19.29
CA GLN A 358 20.91 25.74 19.92
C GLN A 358 19.70 25.72 20.85
N PHE A 359 18.83 24.74 20.64
CA PHE A 359 17.70 24.43 21.47
C PHE A 359 18.16 23.65 22.70
N ALA A 360 17.52 23.88 23.85
CA ALA A 360 17.88 23.19 25.08
C ALA A 360 17.61 21.68 24.94
N GLN A 361 18.58 20.86 25.33
CA GLN A 361 18.40 19.41 25.32
C GLN A 361 17.44 19.00 26.44
N LEU A 362 16.37 18.30 26.07
CA LEU A 362 15.34 17.83 26.99
C LEU A 362 15.55 16.36 27.30
N GLY A 363 15.23 15.93 28.52
CA GLY A 363 15.33 14.52 28.91
C GLY A 363 14.16 13.68 28.39
N ASP A 364 14.37 12.38 28.26
CA ASP A 364 13.42 11.43 27.63
C ASP A 364 12.02 11.45 28.26
N ALA A 365 11.93 11.65 29.58
CA ALA A 365 10.65 11.78 30.28
C ALA A 365 9.75 12.91 29.74
N PHE A 366 10.33 13.94 29.15
CA PHE A 366 9.56 15.00 28.49
C PHE A 366 8.95 14.51 27.18
N TRP A 367 9.76 13.89 26.32
CA TRP A 367 9.31 13.34 25.03
C TRP A 367 8.25 12.26 25.23
N GLU A 368 8.40 11.43 26.26
CA GLU A 368 7.38 10.47 26.66
C GLU A 368 6.05 11.14 27.03
N SER A 369 6.08 12.19 27.86
CA SER A 369 4.87 12.92 28.25
C SER A 369 4.18 13.57 27.05
N LEU A 370 4.95 14.12 26.10
CA LEU A 370 4.44 14.70 24.87
C LEU A 370 3.66 13.65 24.04
N LEU A 371 4.23 12.46 23.90
CA LEU A 371 3.61 11.36 23.17
C LEU A 371 2.37 10.81 23.90
N VAL A 372 2.39 10.73 25.23
CA VAL A 372 1.23 10.36 26.06
C VAL A 372 0.06 11.32 25.81
N ASP A 373 0.32 12.64 25.86
CA ASP A 373 -0.73 13.65 25.68
C ASP A 373 -1.28 13.64 24.25
N LEU A 374 -0.40 13.53 23.25
CA LEU A 374 -0.78 13.40 21.85
C LEU A 374 -1.64 12.14 21.63
N PHE A 375 -1.21 10.99 22.13
CA PHE A 375 -1.94 9.74 21.99
C PHE A 375 -3.33 9.79 22.64
N ASN A 376 -3.42 10.32 23.87
CA ASN A 376 -4.69 10.47 24.57
C ASN A 376 -5.63 11.42 23.82
N GLY A 377 -5.11 12.54 23.32
CA GLY A 377 -5.86 13.50 22.52
C GLY A 377 -6.41 12.90 21.23
N MET A 378 -5.54 12.27 20.43
CA MET A 378 -5.95 11.61 19.18
C MET A 378 -6.96 10.49 19.44
N THR A 379 -6.76 9.67 20.48
CA THR A 379 -7.69 8.58 20.82
C THR A 379 -9.07 9.12 21.20
N ALA A 380 -9.13 10.22 21.95
CA ALA A 380 -10.38 10.87 22.31
C ALA A 380 -11.13 11.39 21.07
N GLN A 381 -10.42 12.10 20.18
CA GLN A 381 -11.01 12.61 18.92
C GLN A 381 -11.46 11.48 18.00
N MET A 382 -10.66 10.42 17.86
CA MET A 382 -11.01 9.24 17.06
C MET A 382 -12.28 8.57 17.60
N SER A 383 -12.42 8.43 18.93
CA SER A 383 -13.58 7.79 19.56
C SER A 383 -14.89 8.59 19.38
N GLU A 384 -14.81 9.88 19.06
CA GLU A 384 -15.99 10.72 18.78
C GLU A 384 -16.59 10.44 17.40
N HIS A 385 -15.75 10.06 16.43
CA HIS A 385 -16.12 9.90 15.03
C HIS A 385 -16.08 8.44 14.54
N VAL A 386 -15.30 7.59 15.20
CA VAL A 386 -15.10 6.19 14.85
C VAL A 386 -15.33 5.34 16.11
N ASP A 387 -16.25 4.38 16.03
CA ASP A 387 -16.53 3.42 17.11
C ASP A 387 -15.42 2.35 17.18
N ALA A 388 -14.21 2.79 17.50
CA ALA A 388 -12.99 1.99 17.54
C ALA A 388 -12.49 1.80 18.98
N THR A 389 -12.10 0.59 19.33
CA THR A 389 -11.41 0.25 20.58
C THR A 389 -9.95 -0.07 20.31
N LEU A 390 -9.04 0.53 21.07
CA LEU A 390 -7.61 0.19 21.02
C LEU A 390 -7.29 -1.00 21.90
N ILE A 391 -6.52 -1.95 21.36
CA ILE A 391 -5.98 -3.05 22.17
C ILE A 391 -4.85 -2.57 23.08
N PRO A 392 -4.59 -3.24 24.21
CA PRO A 392 -3.49 -2.90 25.09
C PRO A 392 -2.13 -2.94 24.38
N LEU A 393 -1.29 -1.94 24.64
CA LEU A 393 0.08 -1.87 24.10
C LEU A 393 0.93 -3.11 24.43
N ALA A 394 0.74 -3.66 25.64
CA ALA A 394 1.44 -4.86 26.08
C ALA A 394 1.16 -6.08 25.18
N ASP A 395 -0.07 -6.19 24.65
CA ASP A 395 -0.44 -7.28 23.75
C ASP A 395 0.26 -7.13 22.39
N VAL A 396 0.41 -5.88 21.91
CA VAL A 396 1.15 -5.57 20.68
C VAL A 396 2.63 -5.94 20.84
N ILE A 397 3.28 -5.51 21.92
CA ILE A 397 4.71 -5.76 22.16
C ILE A 397 4.99 -7.26 22.37
N ALA A 398 4.04 -7.98 22.99
CA ALA A 398 4.14 -9.42 23.20
C ALA A 398 3.99 -10.25 21.91
N SER A 399 3.42 -9.68 20.84
CA SER A 399 3.19 -10.40 19.58
C SER A 399 4.51 -10.90 18.95
N PRO A 400 4.60 -12.20 18.62
CA PRO A 400 5.73 -12.73 17.87
C PRO A 400 5.85 -12.16 16.45
N ALA A 401 4.74 -11.74 15.84
CA ALA A 401 4.76 -11.07 14.54
C ALA A 401 5.36 -9.67 14.67
N TYR A 402 5.00 -8.93 15.73
CA TYR A 402 5.51 -7.59 15.99
C TYR A 402 7.01 -7.57 16.33
N GLN A 403 7.51 -8.58 17.06
CA GLN A 403 8.92 -8.68 17.43
C GLN A 403 9.89 -8.88 16.25
N ARG A 404 9.38 -8.99 15.02
CA ARG A 404 10.18 -9.06 13.78
C ARG A 404 10.50 -7.69 13.18
N PHE A 405 9.82 -6.63 13.61
CA PHE A 405 10.12 -5.27 13.18
C PHE A 405 11.37 -4.74 13.87
N GLY A 406 12.06 -3.78 13.22
CA GLY A 406 13.28 -3.18 13.74
C GLY A 406 13.00 -2.36 15.00
N ALA A 407 13.84 -2.47 16.02
CA ALA A 407 13.73 -1.59 17.17
C ALA A 407 14.06 -0.15 16.74
N VAL A 408 13.27 0.82 17.19
CA VAL A 408 13.71 2.23 17.16
C VAL A 408 14.83 2.33 18.18
N GLU A 409 16.02 2.72 17.75
CA GLU A 409 16.99 3.22 18.71
C GLU A 409 16.59 4.65 19.03
N ASP A 410 16.11 4.87 20.25
CA ASP A 410 15.88 6.22 20.75
C ASP A 410 17.21 6.99 20.70
N GLU A 411 17.17 8.17 20.09
CA GLU A 411 18.31 9.07 20.01
C GLU A 411 17.93 10.38 20.67
N ASN A 412 18.76 10.85 21.59
CA ASN A 412 18.60 12.16 22.20
C ASN A 412 19.96 12.87 22.20
N SER A 413 20.24 13.58 21.11
CA SER A 413 21.44 14.37 20.92
C SER A 413 21.12 15.86 20.89
N ALA A 414 22.16 16.70 20.97
CA ALA A 414 21.99 18.16 20.92
C ALA A 414 21.40 18.67 19.60
N SER A 415 21.50 17.88 18.52
CA SER A 415 21.04 18.27 17.17
C SER A 415 19.79 17.53 16.70
N TYR A 416 19.48 16.38 17.31
CA TYR A 416 18.44 15.49 16.86
C TYR A 416 17.84 14.70 18.02
N VAL A 417 16.52 14.54 18.00
CA VAL A 417 15.81 13.63 18.89
C VAL A 417 14.96 12.68 18.06
N ARG A 418 14.95 11.41 18.44
CA ARG A 418 13.97 10.39 18.05
C ARG A 418 13.58 9.64 19.30
N HIS A 419 12.29 9.61 19.62
CA HIS A 419 11.78 8.92 20.80
C HIS A 419 10.49 8.18 20.45
N SER A 420 10.39 6.93 20.89
CA SER A 420 9.25 6.04 20.63
C SER A 420 8.31 5.94 21.83
N TYR A 421 6.99 5.95 21.58
CA TYR A 421 5.99 5.83 22.64
C TYR A 421 5.99 4.42 23.21
N GLY A 422 6.13 4.28 24.53
CA GLY A 422 5.95 3.01 25.24
C GLY A 422 6.81 1.84 24.75
N GLY A 423 7.98 2.14 24.15
CA GLY A 423 8.90 1.12 23.61
C GLY A 423 8.42 0.46 22.31
N LEU A 424 7.55 1.12 21.56
CA LEU A 424 7.16 0.72 20.21
C LEU A 424 8.36 0.70 19.26
N ARG A 425 8.27 -0.16 18.27
CA ARG A 425 9.24 -0.38 17.20
C ARG A 425 8.85 0.42 15.96
N ASP A 426 9.86 0.70 15.13
CA ASP A 426 9.63 1.28 13.82
C ASP A 426 9.30 0.14 12.89
N LEU A 427 8.40 0.39 11.95
CA LEU A 427 8.18 -0.51 10.84
C LEU A 427 9.30 -0.32 9.78
N ASP A 428 10.53 -0.02 10.22
CA ASP A 428 11.76 0.43 9.51
C ASP A 428 12.22 -0.46 8.32
N ALA A 429 11.52 -1.54 7.99
CA ALA A 429 11.76 -2.33 6.79
C ALA A 429 11.08 -1.77 5.54
N VAL A 430 10.28 -0.72 5.69
CA VAL A 430 9.53 -0.08 4.61
C VAL A 430 9.40 1.40 5.00
N SER A 431 10.12 2.33 4.36
CA SER A 431 9.80 3.76 4.55
C SER A 431 8.29 3.94 4.38
N PHE A 432 7.63 4.81 5.15
CA PHE A 432 6.19 5.07 4.98
C PHE A 432 5.80 5.22 3.50
N THR A 433 6.63 5.94 2.73
CA THR A 433 6.47 6.09 1.27
C THR A 433 6.53 4.77 0.48
N SER A 434 7.28 3.78 0.94
CA SER A 434 7.34 2.44 0.33
C SER A 434 6.23 1.49 0.77
N LEU A 435 5.58 1.70 1.93
CA LEU A 435 4.38 0.94 2.34
C LEU A 435 3.20 1.23 1.43
N PHE A 436 3.19 2.44 0.86
CA PHE A 436 2.20 2.93 -0.06
C PHE A 436 2.67 2.93 -1.52
N SER A 437 3.92 2.51 -1.80
CA SER A 437 4.44 2.39 -3.17
C SER A 437 4.02 1.06 -3.82
N ASP A 438 3.58 1.12 -5.08
CA ASP A 438 3.26 -0.05 -5.92
C ASP A 438 4.48 -0.94 -6.25
N ALA A 439 5.67 -0.58 -5.77
CA ALA A 439 6.91 -1.33 -5.95
C ALA A 439 7.08 -2.47 -4.93
N SER A 440 6.22 -2.56 -3.92
CA SER A 440 6.31 -3.55 -2.86
C SER A 440 5.70 -4.89 -3.34
N GLY A 441 6.45 -6.00 -3.31
CA GLY A 441 5.91 -7.31 -3.72
C GLY A 441 4.76 -7.77 -2.80
N PRO A 442 3.91 -8.74 -3.21
CA PRO A 442 2.72 -9.15 -2.45
C PRO A 442 3.05 -9.55 -1.00
N PHE A 443 4.25 -10.06 -0.74
CA PHE A 443 4.73 -10.52 0.58
C PHE A 443 5.11 -9.40 1.56
N SER A 444 5.28 -8.16 1.09
CA SER A 444 5.64 -7.03 1.95
C SER A 444 4.43 -6.52 2.75
N ALA A 445 3.31 -6.30 2.07
CA ALA A 445 2.03 -5.95 2.66
C ALA A 445 1.47 -7.07 3.55
N GLN A 446 1.79 -8.33 3.23
CA GLN A 446 1.46 -9.50 4.05
C GLN A 446 2.12 -9.47 5.44
N ARG A 447 3.28 -8.84 5.65
CA ARG A 447 3.88 -8.78 7.00
C ARG A 447 2.98 -8.01 7.98
N LEU A 448 2.35 -6.95 7.51
CA LEU A 448 1.41 -6.16 8.31
C LEU A 448 0.03 -6.81 8.38
N ASP A 449 -0.43 -7.45 7.30
CA ASP A 449 -1.67 -8.25 7.33
C ASP A 449 -1.57 -9.41 8.33
N ASN A 450 -0.42 -10.08 8.39
CA ASN A 450 -0.14 -11.12 9.40
C ASN A 450 -0.15 -10.55 10.81
N LEU A 451 0.33 -9.32 11.02
CA LEU A 451 0.27 -8.67 12.32
C LEU A 451 -1.17 -8.36 12.74
N ILE A 452 -2.00 -7.85 11.81
CA ILE A 452 -3.44 -7.65 12.03
C ILE A 452 -4.10 -8.95 12.50
N ARG A 453 -3.84 -10.06 11.80
CA ARG A 453 -4.41 -11.38 12.13
C ARG A 453 -3.90 -11.93 13.46
N ASP A 454 -2.58 -11.84 13.72
CA ASP A 454 -1.96 -12.31 14.97
C ASP A 454 -2.50 -11.57 16.20
N LEU A 455 -2.75 -10.27 16.06
CA LEU A 455 -3.33 -9.43 17.12
C LEU A 455 -4.86 -9.55 17.22
N GLY A 456 -5.52 -10.15 16.22
CA GLY A 456 -6.98 -10.21 16.13
C GLY A 456 -7.62 -8.81 16.14
N VAL A 457 -7.10 -7.91 15.29
CA VAL A 457 -7.58 -6.53 15.13
C VAL A 457 -8.09 -6.29 13.72
N ASP A 458 -8.82 -5.19 13.52
CA ASP A 458 -9.37 -4.77 12.24
C ASP A 458 -8.46 -3.76 11.49
N GLY A 459 -7.40 -3.29 12.13
CA GLY A 459 -6.46 -2.33 11.56
C GLY A 459 -5.31 -1.95 12.49
N LEU A 460 -4.30 -1.30 11.92
CA LEU A 460 -3.10 -0.84 12.64
C LEU A 460 -3.00 0.68 12.55
N ILE A 461 -2.68 1.32 13.67
CA ILE A 461 -2.40 2.76 13.73
C ILE A 461 -0.90 2.98 13.66
N VAL A 462 -0.50 3.84 12.74
CA VAL A 462 0.87 4.28 12.55
C VAL A 462 0.88 5.81 12.54
N ALA A 463 1.64 6.41 13.44
CA ALA A 463 1.69 7.86 13.60
C ALA A 463 3.11 8.38 13.85
N GLU A 464 3.42 9.56 13.34
CA GLU A 464 4.70 10.23 13.55
C GLU A 464 4.49 11.73 13.74
N LEU A 465 5.10 12.29 14.78
CA LEU A 465 5.19 13.72 15.02
C LEU A 465 6.59 14.21 14.65
N ASP A 466 6.72 14.80 13.47
CA ASP A 466 7.92 15.49 13.04
C ASP A 466 7.94 16.92 13.58
N LEU A 467 9.03 17.30 14.24
CA LEU A 467 9.29 18.66 14.70
C LEU A 467 10.50 19.20 13.97
N SER A 468 10.28 20.15 13.07
CA SER A 468 11.36 20.82 12.34
C SER A 468 11.65 22.19 12.94
N MET A 469 12.93 22.47 13.20
CA MET A 469 13.37 23.79 13.65
C MET A 469 14.23 24.45 12.56
N PRO A 470 13.64 25.27 11.67
CA PRO A 470 14.42 26.00 10.68
C PRO A 470 15.25 27.12 11.32
N PHE A 471 16.39 27.47 10.70
CA PHE A 471 17.40 28.36 11.30
C PHE A 471 16.90 29.80 11.53
N GLU A 472 16.18 30.36 10.56
CA GLU A 472 15.77 31.76 10.57
C GLU A 472 14.61 32.00 11.55
N GLU A 473 13.56 31.15 11.53
CA GLU A 473 12.41 31.26 12.44
C GLU A 473 12.71 30.72 13.84
N PHE A 474 13.59 29.71 13.95
CA PHE A 474 13.96 29.04 15.20
C PHE A 474 12.76 28.67 16.08
N SER A 475 11.71 28.19 15.43
CA SER A 475 10.46 27.72 16.01
C SER A 475 10.32 26.22 15.76
N LEU A 476 9.70 25.49 16.70
CA LEU A 476 9.41 24.07 16.51
C LEU A 476 8.14 23.90 15.70
N THR A 477 8.28 23.71 14.39
CA THR A 477 7.17 23.52 13.46
C THR A 477 6.74 22.06 13.44
N PRO A 478 5.52 21.74 13.92
CA PRO A 478 5.03 20.38 13.97
C PRO A 478 4.38 19.93 12.66
N ALA A 479 4.64 18.69 12.29
CA ALA A 479 3.91 17.94 11.28
C ALA A 479 3.54 16.57 11.88
N LEU A 480 2.25 16.31 12.02
CA LEU A 480 1.72 15.02 12.45
C LEU A 480 1.27 14.24 11.22
N THR A 481 1.79 13.04 11.02
CA THR A 481 1.23 12.05 10.09
C THR A 481 0.52 10.96 10.87
N PHE A 482 -0.65 10.54 10.39
CA PHE A 482 -1.46 9.53 11.05
C PHE A 482 -2.17 8.67 10.02
N HIS A 483 -2.04 7.35 10.16
CA HIS A 483 -2.58 6.38 9.24
C HIS A 483 -3.32 5.28 10.01
N ILE A 484 -4.49 4.89 9.52
CA ILE A 484 -5.15 3.66 9.97
C ILE A 484 -5.05 2.65 8.83
N LEU A 485 -4.10 1.75 8.92
CA LEU A 485 -3.90 0.69 7.94
C LEU A 485 -5.00 -0.36 8.06
N ALA A 486 -5.49 -0.81 6.92
CA ALA A 486 -6.53 -1.81 6.79
C ALA A 486 -5.96 -3.17 6.33
N PRO A 487 -6.65 -4.28 6.63
CA PRO A 487 -6.24 -5.59 6.15
C PRO A 487 -6.34 -5.64 4.62
N GLN A 488 -5.58 -6.53 3.98
CA GLN A 488 -5.41 -6.57 2.52
C GLN A 488 -6.74 -6.80 1.78
N SER A 489 -7.12 -5.90 0.87
CA SER A 489 -8.34 -6.04 0.07
C SER A 489 -8.27 -7.22 -0.89
N ASP A 490 -7.08 -7.53 -1.41
CA ASP A 490 -6.80 -8.72 -2.22
C ASP A 490 -5.35 -9.16 -1.92
N PRO A 491 -5.12 -10.32 -1.29
CA PRO A 491 -3.78 -10.80 -0.97
C PRO A 491 -2.91 -11.08 -2.21
N MET A 492 -3.48 -11.02 -3.41
CA MET A 492 -2.81 -11.21 -4.69
C MET A 492 -2.32 -9.90 -5.33
N GLN A 493 -2.65 -8.73 -4.75
CA GLN A 493 -2.23 -7.45 -5.30
C GLN A 493 -0.92 -6.92 -4.70
N PRO A 494 0.03 -6.45 -5.53
CA PRO A 494 1.26 -5.78 -5.08
C PRO A 494 1.06 -4.29 -4.73
N ALA A 495 -0.19 -3.82 -4.65
CA ALA A 495 -0.48 -2.44 -4.26
C ALA A 495 -0.25 -2.30 -2.75
N GLY A 496 0.47 -1.26 -2.33
CA GLY A 496 0.79 -1.00 -0.93
C GLY A 496 -0.43 -1.11 0.01
N MET A 497 -0.22 -1.25 1.31
CA MET A 497 -1.28 -1.63 2.25
C MET A 497 -2.54 -0.73 2.12
N PRO A 498 -3.75 -1.31 2.08
CA PRO A 498 -4.99 -0.56 2.24
C PRO A 498 -4.95 0.33 3.49
N SER A 499 -5.63 1.47 3.44
CA SER A 499 -5.83 2.34 4.60
C SER A 499 -7.31 2.70 4.72
N TYR A 500 -7.81 2.80 5.94
CA TYR A 500 -9.12 3.37 6.21
C TYR A 500 -9.13 4.88 5.98
N LEU A 501 -8.05 5.55 6.39
CA LEU A 501 -7.79 6.97 6.18
C LEU A 501 -6.30 7.28 6.36
N ASP A 502 -5.86 8.39 5.78
CA ASP A 502 -4.52 8.95 5.92
C ASP A 502 -4.65 10.45 6.24
N ILE A 503 -4.01 10.94 7.31
CA ILE A 503 -4.09 12.34 7.76
C ILE A 503 -2.70 12.92 7.88
N THR A 504 -2.55 14.16 7.44
CA THR A 504 -1.41 15.02 7.71
C THR A 504 -1.92 16.32 8.34
N VAL A 505 -1.34 16.71 9.47
CA VAL A 505 -1.62 17.97 10.15
C VAL A 505 -0.33 18.77 10.24
N THR A 506 -0.33 19.99 9.74
CA THR A 506 0.82 20.90 9.77
C THR A 506 0.48 22.14 10.56
N GLY A 507 1.21 22.36 11.65
CA GLY A 507 1.05 23.53 12.49
C GLY A 507 2.16 24.55 12.28
N GLN A 508 1.97 25.74 12.83
CA GLN A 508 3.04 26.73 12.96
C GLN A 508 3.68 26.63 14.34
N GLY A 509 5.01 26.52 14.36
CA GLY A 509 5.78 26.55 15.59
C GLY A 509 5.82 27.93 16.23
N GLN A 510 5.90 27.96 17.56
CA GLN A 510 6.23 29.19 18.28
C GLN A 510 7.74 29.41 18.34
N GLU A 511 8.17 30.64 18.05
CA GLU A 511 9.56 31.04 18.26
C GLU A 511 9.96 30.84 19.72
N VAL A 512 11.13 30.22 19.90
CA VAL A 512 11.73 30.02 21.22
C VAL A 512 12.64 31.21 21.48
N THR A 513 12.33 32.03 22.47
CA THR A 513 13.16 33.19 22.81
C THR A 513 14.40 32.79 23.61
N ASP A 514 15.48 33.56 23.50
CA ASP A 514 16.73 33.30 24.22
C ASP A 514 16.53 33.19 25.74
N ALA A 515 15.63 34.01 26.31
CA ALA A 515 15.29 33.97 27.73
C ALA A 515 14.62 32.65 28.16
N MET A 516 13.95 31.95 27.24
CA MET A 516 13.30 30.67 27.50
C MET A 516 14.29 29.50 27.41
N LEU A 517 15.33 29.63 26.57
CA LEU A 517 16.42 28.66 26.49
C LEU A 517 17.23 28.58 27.80
N GLU A 518 17.24 29.67 28.59
CA GLU A 518 17.93 29.76 29.88
C GLU A 518 17.13 29.17 31.05
N ASP A 519 15.81 28.94 30.89
CA ASP A 519 14.92 28.37 31.92
C ASP A 519 14.29 27.05 31.44
N THR A 520 14.93 25.94 31.81
CA THR A 520 14.48 24.58 31.45
C THR A 520 13.08 24.26 31.98
N ALA A 521 12.64 24.85 33.10
CA ALA A 521 11.30 24.62 33.62
C ALA A 521 10.25 25.36 32.78
N ALA A 522 10.52 26.62 32.41
CA ALA A 522 9.68 27.38 31.48
C ALA A 522 9.59 26.69 30.11
N LEU A 523 10.70 26.17 29.59
CA LEU A 523 10.76 25.49 28.29
C LEU A 523 9.94 24.19 28.27
N ARG A 524 9.94 23.41 29.36
CA ARG A 524 9.09 22.21 29.48
C ARG A 524 7.60 22.54 29.48
N SER A 525 7.19 23.60 30.18
CA SER A 525 5.79 24.05 30.15
C SER A 525 5.38 24.69 28.82
N PHE A 526 6.35 25.18 28.05
CA PHE A 526 6.12 25.91 26.81
C PHE A 526 5.82 24.98 25.64
N LEU A 527 6.45 23.82 25.56
CA LEU A 527 6.41 23.00 24.34
C LEU A 527 5.04 22.53 23.86
N PRO A 528 4.11 22.07 24.72
CA PRO A 528 2.74 21.81 24.30
C PRO A 528 2.08 23.05 23.66
N THR A 529 2.40 24.25 24.17
CA THR A 529 1.99 25.52 23.56
C THR A 529 2.83 25.87 22.33
N ALA A 530 4.10 25.50 22.28
CA ALA A 530 5.03 25.82 21.20
C ALA A 530 4.65 25.13 19.89
N ILE A 531 4.25 23.85 20.00
CA ILE A 531 3.73 23.09 18.86
C ILE A 531 2.21 23.23 18.73
N ASN A 532 1.56 24.03 19.58
CA ASN A 532 0.11 24.21 19.58
C ASN A 532 -0.66 22.87 19.63
N MET A 533 -0.32 22.02 20.60
CA MET A 533 -0.82 20.65 20.73
C MET A 533 -2.35 20.57 20.73
N GLU A 534 -3.03 21.50 21.40
CA GLU A 534 -4.50 21.57 21.41
C GLU A 534 -5.07 21.76 20.00
N ALA A 535 -4.48 22.66 19.21
CA ALA A 535 -4.90 22.87 17.82
C ALA A 535 -4.53 21.70 16.91
N LEU A 536 -3.38 21.06 17.13
CA LEU A 536 -3.01 19.83 16.40
C LEU A 536 -4.03 18.72 16.63
N ILE A 537 -4.42 18.47 17.89
CA ILE A 537 -5.42 17.46 18.24
C ILE A 537 -6.79 17.84 17.68
N ALA A 538 -7.20 19.11 17.78
CA ALA A 538 -8.47 19.57 17.24
C ALA A 538 -8.52 19.48 15.70
N ALA A 539 -7.43 19.83 15.01
CA ALA A 539 -7.28 19.66 13.56
C ALA A 539 -7.33 18.19 13.15
N PHE A 540 -6.71 17.30 13.92
CA PHE A 540 -6.84 15.86 13.72
C PHE A 540 -8.30 15.40 13.85
N GLY A 541 -9.03 15.86 14.88
CA GLY A 541 -10.45 15.54 15.05
C GLY A 541 -11.32 16.02 13.90
N ASP A 542 -11.16 17.28 13.48
CA ASP A 542 -11.84 17.87 12.34
C ASP A 542 -11.58 17.08 11.04
N ALA A 543 -10.32 16.65 10.83
CA ALA A 543 -9.94 15.80 9.71
C ALA A 543 -10.63 14.42 9.74
N VAL A 544 -10.67 13.74 10.90
CA VAL A 544 -11.38 12.45 11.04
C VAL A 544 -12.88 12.63 10.79
N GLY A 545 -13.49 13.67 11.36
CA GLY A 545 -14.90 13.99 11.18
C GLY A 545 -15.26 14.29 9.72
N ALA A 546 -14.39 15.02 9.00
CA ALA A 546 -14.56 15.31 7.59
C ALA A 546 -14.50 14.03 6.72
N VAL A 547 -13.59 13.10 7.01
CA VAL A 547 -13.51 11.81 6.31
C VAL A 547 -14.75 10.96 6.59
N ALA A 548 -15.20 10.88 7.83
CA ALA A 548 -16.42 10.15 8.20
C ALA A 548 -17.65 10.71 7.47
N ALA A 549 -17.82 12.04 7.46
CA ALA A 549 -18.93 12.69 6.77
C ALA A 549 -18.88 12.51 5.24
N PHE A 550 -17.68 12.46 4.64
CA PHE A 550 -17.52 12.14 3.22
C PHE A 550 -17.95 10.69 2.93
N GLU A 551 -17.52 9.73 3.75
CA GLU A 551 -17.86 8.32 3.60
C GLU A 551 -19.37 8.04 3.73
N ASP A 552 -20.06 8.71 4.66
CA ASP A 552 -21.51 8.62 4.83
C ASP A 552 -22.29 9.00 3.56
N GLY A 553 -21.71 9.84 2.71
CA GLY A 553 -22.27 10.23 1.41
C GLY A 553 -21.99 9.24 0.27
N GLU A 554 -21.15 8.22 0.50
CA GLU A 554 -20.59 7.34 -0.53
C GLU A 554 -20.92 5.86 -0.26
N PRO A 555 -22.12 5.36 -0.64
CA PRO A 555 -22.57 4.00 -0.34
C PRO A 555 -21.72 2.89 -0.98
N VAL A 556 -20.81 3.25 -1.90
CA VAL A 556 -19.88 2.33 -2.54
C VAL A 556 -18.93 1.66 -1.56
N TYR A 557 -18.54 2.33 -0.47
CA TYR A 557 -17.68 1.72 0.55
C TYR A 557 -18.36 0.51 1.19
N ASP A 558 -19.62 0.64 1.60
CA ASP A 558 -20.36 -0.49 2.14
C ASP A 558 -20.65 -1.55 1.06
N ALA A 559 -21.01 -1.15 -0.16
CA ALA A 559 -21.30 -2.09 -1.24
C ALA A 559 -20.11 -2.99 -1.60
N VAL A 560 -18.88 -2.44 -1.57
CA VAL A 560 -17.67 -3.20 -1.87
C VAL A 560 -17.23 -4.09 -0.71
N TRP A 561 -17.45 -3.66 0.53
CA TRP A 561 -16.86 -4.31 1.71
C TRP A 561 -17.82 -5.14 2.57
N THR A 562 -19.13 -5.03 2.37
CA THR A 562 -20.12 -5.79 3.14
C THR A 562 -20.02 -7.29 2.87
N GLY A 563 -20.19 -8.09 3.93
CA GLY A 563 -20.18 -9.56 3.85
C GLY A 563 -18.78 -10.19 3.74
N ARG A 564 -17.73 -9.39 3.55
CA ARG A 564 -16.35 -9.87 3.51
C ARG A 564 -15.88 -10.26 4.92
N THR A 565 -15.36 -11.47 5.07
CA THR A 565 -14.80 -12.01 6.32
C THR A 565 -13.26 -12.04 6.25
N TRP A 566 -12.62 -11.79 7.38
CA TRP A 566 -11.16 -11.72 7.54
C TRP A 566 -10.60 -12.92 8.26
#